data_AF-A0A949MCA8-F1
#
_entry.id   AF-A0A949MCA8-F1
#
_cell.length_a   1.000
_cell.length_b   1.000
_cell.length_c   1.000
_cell.angle_alpha   90.00
_cell.angle_beta   90.00
_cell.angle_gamma   90.00
#
_symmetry.space_group_name_H-M   'P 1'
#
loop_
_entity.id
_entity.type
_entity.pdbx_description
1 polymer ?
#
loop_
_entity_poly.entity_id
_entity_poly.type
_entity_poly.pdbx_seq_one_letter_code
_entity_poly.pdbx_strand_id
1 'polypeptide(L)'
;MAVRIQSKPSFFWQGILILLPVVLMACFGFWAILHERNSVEQDARQRANEIIQSLPNDFGRLAANGLVSTDASKNGWFGYLQWALAAWPDDKTRKQLVNNTNEVADITREARVLHEMFPDWTNGAPPIVDFRLSTNGNVDGLRRIPPSPPDWLASLSTEQHEAWAGLVAADYANAPLTNIIALAAAFERTEPAESAKINARFIRLRAESRSLPATNSISLLFRFAGSHYDVESESGLPLGTLALAEALKRSRECGPTKRLWEALRSEVVDPGIFAPSLLNNAANLAANNPQLSEGIRAMRILMDDKQMQRDLADAVKQSGSVNGITTTNVWVDAMGRRWFCILQPEASGGGTIISNKPVHWTTIFTEVSCYPESLVVKAFQGALRDSSVSLPGYFKIAIRLEGQRIALSPKIPQGDVLAQRQFQMISVGEGLNPMTGQESNKPFDDMPSHPRFTVSVILANRPLLYARQRQLQLIFGSLIGLSTISALIGFFAALRSFRRQHQLNEMKSNFVSSVSHELRAPIASVRLMAENLERGKIAESEKQNDYFRFIVQECRRL
;
A
#
# COMPACT_ATOMS: atom_id res chain seq x y z
N MET A 1 -9.45 20.24 -95.88
CA MET A 1 -8.67 19.72 -94.74
C MET A 1 -9.60 19.64 -93.54
N ALA A 2 -10.05 18.46 -93.14
CA ALA A 2 -10.89 18.29 -91.95
C ALA A 2 -10.36 17.07 -91.18
N VAL A 3 -9.58 17.34 -90.14
CA VAL A 3 -9.00 16.32 -89.25
C VAL A 3 -10.11 15.84 -88.32
N ARG A 4 -10.48 14.57 -88.45
CA ARG A 4 -11.48 13.90 -87.60
C ARG A 4 -10.82 13.56 -86.27
N ILE A 5 -11.30 14.18 -85.19
CA ILE A 5 -10.84 13.99 -83.81
C ILE A 5 -11.15 12.55 -83.38
N GLN A 6 -10.11 11.75 -83.11
CA GLN A 6 -10.22 10.49 -82.38
C GLN A 6 -10.40 10.79 -80.89
N SER A 7 -11.59 10.63 -80.35
CA SER A 7 -11.80 10.56 -78.90
C SER A 7 -11.82 9.09 -78.45
N LYS A 8 -10.73 8.63 -77.82
CA LYS A 8 -10.77 7.45 -76.93
C LYS A 8 -10.54 7.90 -75.48
N PRO A 9 -11.61 8.13 -74.69
CA PRO A 9 -11.46 8.28 -73.24
C PRO A 9 -12.34 7.32 -72.42
N SER A 10 -13.09 6.36 -73.01
CA SER A 10 -14.08 5.61 -72.22
C SER A 10 -13.45 4.66 -71.18
N PHE A 11 -12.37 3.96 -71.52
CA PHE A 11 -11.81 2.92 -70.66
C PHE A 11 -11.06 3.49 -69.44
N PHE A 12 -10.34 4.60 -69.62
CA PHE A 12 -9.61 5.26 -68.53
C PHE A 12 -10.57 5.80 -67.47
N TRP A 13 -11.64 6.47 -67.90
CA TRP A 13 -12.68 6.97 -67.00
C TRP A 13 -13.46 5.83 -66.31
N GLN A 14 -13.71 4.72 -67.01
CA GLN A 14 -14.31 3.52 -66.39
C GLN A 14 -13.39 2.90 -65.34
N GLY A 15 -12.08 2.83 -65.58
CA GLY A 15 -11.12 2.32 -64.59
C GLY A 15 -11.02 3.20 -63.35
N ILE A 16 -11.02 4.52 -63.53
CA ILE A 16 -11.08 5.47 -62.41
C ILE A 16 -12.37 5.29 -61.62
N LEU A 17 -13.53 5.18 -62.29
CA LEU A 17 -14.82 5.01 -61.61
C LEU A 17 -14.89 3.73 -60.76
N ILE A 18 -14.19 2.66 -61.18
CA ILE A 18 -14.17 1.37 -60.48
C ILE A 18 -13.19 1.39 -59.28
N LEU A 19 -12.05 2.07 -59.41
CA LEU A 19 -11.00 2.07 -58.37
C LEU A 19 -11.18 3.18 -57.32
N LEU A 20 -11.79 4.30 -57.69
CA LEU A 20 -11.97 5.46 -56.81
C LEU A 20 -12.72 5.14 -55.50
N PRO A 21 -13.81 4.34 -55.47
CA PRO A 21 -14.48 3.96 -54.23
C PRO A 21 -13.58 3.17 -53.27
N VAL A 22 -12.71 2.32 -53.82
CA VAL A 22 -11.80 1.48 -53.04
C VAL A 22 -10.69 2.31 -52.39
N VAL A 23 -10.12 3.26 -53.15
CA VAL A 23 -9.10 4.18 -52.62
C VAL A 23 -9.69 5.07 -51.53
N LEU A 24 -10.91 5.59 -51.73
CA LEU A 24 -11.61 6.37 -50.70
C LEU A 24 -11.86 5.55 -49.43
N MET A 25 -12.28 4.28 -49.57
CA MET A 25 -12.47 3.38 -48.43
C MET A 25 -11.15 3.07 -47.70
N ALA A 26 -10.05 2.89 -48.41
CA ALA A 26 -8.73 2.67 -47.80
C ALA A 26 -8.23 3.90 -47.04
N CYS A 27 -8.35 5.09 -47.63
CA CYS A 27 -8.02 6.35 -46.97
C CYS A 27 -8.92 6.60 -45.74
N PHE A 28 -10.22 6.33 -45.86
CA PHE A 28 -11.15 6.45 -44.75
C PHE A 28 -10.83 5.44 -43.63
N GLY A 29 -10.49 4.20 -43.97
CA GLY A 29 -10.06 3.19 -43.00
C GLY A 29 -8.79 3.59 -42.26
N PHE A 30 -7.80 4.14 -42.96
CA PHE A 30 -6.57 4.65 -42.35
C PHE A 30 -6.82 5.86 -41.45
N TRP A 31 -7.67 6.79 -41.91
CA TRP A 31 -8.07 7.97 -41.14
C TRP A 31 -8.87 7.60 -39.88
N ALA A 32 -9.80 6.65 -39.99
CA ALA A 32 -10.57 6.12 -38.87
C ALA A 32 -9.65 5.52 -37.81
N ILE A 33 -8.67 4.68 -38.18
CA ILE A 33 -7.73 4.06 -37.22
C ILE A 33 -6.93 5.11 -36.43
N LEU A 34 -6.50 6.20 -37.08
CA LEU A 34 -5.75 7.28 -36.43
C LEU A 34 -6.63 8.13 -35.50
N HIS A 35 -7.83 8.49 -35.93
CA HIS A 35 -8.76 9.28 -35.12
C HIS A 35 -9.24 8.52 -33.87
N GLU A 36 -9.41 7.20 -34.02
CA GLU A 36 -10.05 6.33 -33.04
C GLU A 36 -9.10 5.89 -31.91
N ARG A 37 -7.78 6.11 -32.00
CA ARG A 37 -6.87 5.93 -30.86
C ARG A 37 -7.00 7.04 -29.83
N ASN A 38 -7.06 8.29 -30.30
CA ASN A 38 -7.15 9.45 -29.41
C ASN A 38 -8.48 9.46 -28.65
N SER A 39 -9.58 9.07 -29.31
CA SER A 39 -10.89 8.96 -28.64
C SER A 39 -10.89 7.87 -27.56
N VAL A 40 -10.26 6.72 -27.81
CA VAL A 40 -10.21 5.63 -26.82
C VAL A 40 -9.39 5.99 -25.59
N GLU A 41 -8.29 6.73 -25.75
CA GLU A 41 -7.54 7.24 -24.60
C GLU A 41 -8.30 8.34 -23.85
N GLN A 42 -9.03 9.20 -24.55
CA GLN A 42 -9.89 10.21 -23.93
C GLN A 42 -11.05 9.56 -23.15
N ASP A 43 -11.72 8.57 -23.74
CA ASP A 43 -12.78 7.78 -23.09
C ASP A 43 -12.23 7.05 -21.86
N ALA A 44 -11.01 6.49 -21.95
CA ALA A 44 -10.36 5.85 -20.81
C ALA A 44 -10.07 6.86 -19.70
N ARG A 45 -9.59 8.07 -20.02
CA ARG A 45 -9.40 9.14 -19.03
C ARG A 45 -10.70 9.61 -18.41
N GLN A 46 -11.76 9.76 -19.21
CA GLN A 46 -13.08 10.14 -18.71
C GLN A 46 -13.62 9.09 -17.74
N ARG A 47 -13.59 7.81 -18.11
CA ARG A 47 -14.00 6.71 -17.23
C ARG A 47 -13.15 6.64 -15.96
N ALA A 48 -11.84 6.84 -16.08
CA ALA A 48 -10.95 6.90 -14.92
C ALA A 48 -11.32 8.05 -13.97
N ASN A 49 -11.71 9.21 -14.51
CA ASN A 49 -12.21 10.34 -13.73
C ASN A 49 -13.58 10.04 -13.10
N GLU A 50 -14.50 9.38 -13.81
CA GLU A 50 -15.78 8.96 -13.25
C GLU A 50 -15.58 7.98 -12.08
N ILE A 51 -14.66 7.02 -12.22
CA ILE A 51 -14.29 6.07 -11.15
C ILE A 51 -13.67 6.79 -9.95
N ILE A 52 -12.77 7.75 -10.17
CA ILE A 52 -12.13 8.44 -9.03
C ILE A 52 -13.11 9.41 -8.33
N GLN A 53 -14.06 9.97 -9.06
CA GLN A 53 -15.10 10.85 -8.50
C GLN A 53 -16.22 10.07 -7.82
N SER A 54 -16.50 8.82 -8.23
CA SER A 54 -17.48 7.97 -7.57
C SER A 54 -17.03 7.46 -6.20
N LEU A 55 -15.73 7.54 -5.88
CA LEU A 55 -15.25 7.29 -4.53
C LEU A 55 -15.93 8.25 -3.54
N PRO A 56 -16.48 7.72 -2.43
CA PRO A 56 -17.23 8.54 -1.47
C PRO A 56 -16.33 9.61 -0.86
N ASN A 57 -16.91 10.76 -0.51
CA ASN A 57 -16.17 11.82 0.19
C ASN A 57 -15.58 11.33 1.52
N ASP A 58 -16.29 10.41 2.17
CA ASP A 58 -15.87 9.77 3.43
C ASP A 58 -14.90 8.59 3.23
N PHE A 59 -14.32 8.41 2.03
CA PHE A 59 -13.34 7.34 1.78
C PHE A 59 -12.15 7.41 2.74
N GLY A 60 -11.73 8.62 3.12
CA GLY A 60 -10.72 8.86 4.15
C GLY A 60 -11.07 8.25 5.51
N ARG A 61 -12.35 8.33 5.91
CA ARG A 61 -12.86 7.73 7.16
C ARG A 61 -12.88 6.20 7.08
N LEU A 62 -13.24 5.63 5.92
CA LEU A 62 -13.19 4.17 5.72
C LEU A 62 -11.77 3.62 5.87
N ALA A 63 -10.78 4.31 5.29
CA ALA A 63 -9.38 3.92 5.41
C ALA A 63 -8.87 4.07 6.86
N ALA A 64 -9.22 5.17 7.55
CA ALA A 64 -8.85 5.40 8.95
C ALA A 64 -9.44 4.35 9.90
N ASN A 65 -10.74 4.03 9.74
CA ASN A 65 -11.42 3.02 10.56
C ASN A 65 -10.76 1.64 10.43
N GLY A 66 -10.25 1.30 9.25
CA GLY A 66 -9.51 0.05 9.03
C GLY A 66 -8.20 -0.05 9.81
N LEU A 67 -7.59 1.08 10.18
CA LEU A 67 -6.41 1.13 11.06
C LEU A 67 -6.85 1.12 12.53
N VAL A 68 -7.71 2.06 12.92
CA VAL A 68 -8.07 2.32 14.34
C VAL A 68 -8.89 1.20 14.97
N SER A 69 -9.71 0.48 14.18
CA SER A 69 -10.49 -0.65 14.72
C SER A 69 -9.62 -1.75 15.34
N THR A 70 -8.35 -1.85 14.93
CA THR A 70 -7.40 -2.82 15.47
C THR A 70 -6.84 -2.41 16.84
N ASP A 71 -6.84 -1.12 17.15
CA ASP A 71 -6.33 -0.57 18.41
C ASP A 71 -7.24 -0.97 19.58
N ALA A 72 -8.56 -0.92 19.37
CA ALA A 72 -9.53 -1.38 20.37
C ALA A 72 -9.33 -2.87 20.70
N SER A 73 -9.16 -3.71 19.66
CA SER A 73 -8.90 -5.15 19.83
C SER A 73 -7.58 -5.42 20.56
N LYS A 74 -6.52 -4.64 20.26
CA LYS A 74 -5.24 -4.72 20.98
C LYS A 74 -5.43 -4.36 22.45
N ASN A 75 -6.09 -3.24 22.74
CA ASN A 75 -6.26 -2.71 24.09
C ASN A 75 -7.08 -3.66 24.98
N GLY A 76 -8.17 -4.24 24.45
CA GLY A 76 -8.96 -5.25 25.15
C GLY A 76 -8.12 -6.49 25.50
N TRP A 77 -7.36 -7.01 24.53
CA TRP A 77 -6.45 -8.14 24.75
C TRP A 77 -5.34 -7.82 25.76
N PHE A 78 -4.72 -6.65 25.69
CA PHE A 78 -3.67 -6.23 26.63
C PHE A 78 -4.21 -6.05 28.04
N GLY A 79 -5.42 -5.48 28.18
CA GLY A 79 -6.13 -5.41 29.45
C GLY A 79 -6.34 -6.79 30.05
N TYR A 80 -6.74 -7.77 29.23
CA TYR A 80 -6.88 -9.16 29.67
C TYR A 80 -5.55 -9.79 30.10
N LEU A 81 -4.48 -9.60 29.32
CA LEU A 81 -3.14 -10.05 29.70
C LEU A 81 -2.72 -9.46 31.05
N GLN A 82 -2.91 -8.15 31.25
CA GLN A 82 -2.45 -7.43 32.42
C GLN A 82 -3.28 -7.74 33.68
N TRP A 83 -4.61 -7.77 33.56
CA TRP A 83 -5.53 -7.80 34.69
C TRP A 83 -6.16 -9.17 34.95
N ALA A 84 -6.16 -10.07 33.97
CA ALA A 84 -6.53 -11.48 34.17
C ALA A 84 -5.31 -12.39 34.21
N LEU A 85 -4.62 -12.64 33.09
CA LEU A 85 -3.63 -13.71 33.01
C LEU A 85 -2.41 -13.45 33.90
N ALA A 86 -1.84 -12.24 33.82
CA ALA A 86 -0.69 -11.84 34.62
C ALA A 86 -1.05 -11.57 36.09
N ALA A 87 -2.32 -11.41 36.46
CA ALA A 87 -2.72 -11.12 37.84
C ALA A 87 -2.58 -12.36 38.75
N TRP A 88 -2.35 -12.13 40.03
CA TRP A 88 -2.29 -13.19 41.04
C TRP A 88 -3.60 -14.01 41.06
N PRO A 89 -3.56 -15.35 41.22
CA PRO A 89 -4.76 -16.20 41.15
C PRO A 89 -5.95 -15.75 42.01
N ASP A 90 -5.67 -15.28 43.22
CA ASP A 90 -6.70 -14.85 44.17
C ASP A 90 -7.13 -13.39 44.05
N ASP A 91 -6.60 -12.67 43.06
CA ASP A 91 -6.92 -11.26 42.87
C ASP A 91 -8.41 -11.03 42.57
N LYS A 92 -9.00 -10.03 43.22
CA LYS A 92 -10.44 -9.72 43.08
C LYS A 92 -10.77 -9.26 41.68
N THR A 93 -9.95 -8.39 41.09
CA THR A 93 -10.12 -7.87 39.73
C THR A 93 -10.02 -9.00 38.72
N ARG A 94 -9.06 -9.91 38.89
CA ARG A 94 -8.96 -11.14 38.09
C ARG A 94 -10.24 -11.96 38.17
N LYS A 95 -10.73 -12.26 39.38
CA LYS A 95 -11.96 -13.06 39.58
C LYS A 95 -13.18 -12.41 38.94
N GLN A 96 -13.29 -11.08 38.99
CA GLN A 96 -14.37 -10.35 38.33
C GLN A 96 -14.30 -10.48 36.80
N LEU A 97 -13.13 -10.23 36.22
CA LEU A 97 -12.93 -10.27 34.76
C LEU A 97 -13.15 -11.67 34.19
N VAL A 98 -12.58 -12.69 34.83
CA VAL A 98 -12.67 -14.09 34.38
C VAL A 98 -14.10 -14.64 34.50
N ASN A 99 -14.87 -14.18 35.49
CA ASN A 99 -16.27 -14.62 35.67
C ASN A 99 -17.24 -13.90 34.72
N ASN A 100 -16.82 -12.80 34.08
CA ASN A 100 -17.63 -12.11 33.08
C ASN A 100 -17.51 -12.81 31.72
N THR A 101 -18.31 -13.86 31.49
CA THR A 101 -18.22 -14.69 30.28
C THR A 101 -18.42 -13.93 28.98
N ASN A 102 -19.22 -12.85 28.99
CA ASN A 102 -19.44 -12.01 27.81
C ASN A 102 -18.16 -11.25 27.44
N GLU A 103 -17.55 -10.59 28.42
CA GLU A 103 -16.30 -9.84 28.24
C GLU A 103 -15.16 -10.77 27.79
N VAL A 104 -15.04 -11.96 28.39
CA VAL A 104 -14.03 -12.96 27.96
C VAL A 104 -14.30 -13.44 26.53
N ALA A 105 -15.55 -13.65 26.14
CA ALA A 105 -15.90 -14.05 24.78
C ALA A 105 -15.57 -12.94 23.77
N ASP A 106 -15.83 -11.69 24.11
CA ASP A 106 -15.51 -10.53 23.29
C ASP A 106 -14.00 -10.39 23.08
N ILE A 107 -13.20 -10.45 24.16
CA ILE A 107 -11.73 -10.42 24.11
C ILE A 107 -11.18 -11.59 23.30
N THR A 108 -11.73 -12.80 23.46
CA THR A 108 -11.28 -13.98 22.72
C THR A 108 -11.53 -13.83 21.22
N ARG A 109 -12.66 -13.22 20.85
CA ARG A 109 -12.99 -12.89 19.46
C ARG A 109 -12.04 -11.83 18.91
N GLU A 110 -11.76 -10.77 19.66
CA GLU A 110 -10.80 -9.71 19.28
C GLU A 110 -9.37 -10.25 19.09
N ALA A 111 -8.91 -11.10 20.00
CA ALA A 111 -7.60 -11.76 19.88
C ALA A 111 -7.52 -12.66 18.63
N ARG A 112 -8.62 -13.34 18.27
CA ARG A 112 -8.69 -14.12 17.01
C ARG A 112 -8.57 -13.22 15.79
N VAL A 113 -9.26 -12.07 15.78
CA VAL A 113 -9.17 -11.07 14.69
C VAL A 113 -7.73 -10.59 14.54
N LEU A 114 -7.03 -10.28 15.65
CA LEU A 114 -5.61 -9.93 15.61
C LEU A 114 -4.74 -11.04 15.01
N HIS A 115 -4.96 -12.31 15.39
CA HIS A 115 -4.19 -13.44 14.87
C HIS A 115 -4.45 -13.69 13.37
N GLU A 116 -5.70 -13.57 12.91
CA GLU A 116 -6.05 -13.64 11.48
C GLU A 116 -5.43 -12.47 10.68
N MET A 117 -5.31 -11.30 11.30
CA MET A 117 -4.66 -10.14 10.69
C MET A 117 -3.14 -10.29 10.63
N PHE A 118 -2.52 -10.98 11.60
CA PHE A 118 -1.09 -11.21 11.66
C PHE A 118 -0.76 -12.70 11.78
N PRO A 119 -0.92 -13.51 10.72
CA PRO A 119 -0.67 -14.96 10.79
C PRO A 119 0.80 -15.31 11.09
N ASP A 120 1.72 -14.46 10.64
CA ASP A 120 3.16 -14.60 10.90
C ASP A 120 3.56 -14.21 12.33
N TRP A 121 2.61 -13.74 13.15
CA TRP A 121 2.80 -13.47 14.56
C TRP A 121 2.54 -14.76 15.36
N THR A 122 3.62 -15.46 15.68
CA THR A 122 3.56 -16.74 16.40
C THR A 122 3.82 -16.60 17.91
N ASN A 123 4.60 -15.61 18.33
CA ASN A 123 4.98 -15.34 19.73
C ASN A 123 5.21 -13.84 19.95
N GLY A 124 4.84 -13.28 21.11
CA GLY A 124 5.14 -11.91 21.52
C GLY A 124 3.94 -10.95 21.44
N ALA A 125 4.16 -9.64 21.42
CA ALA A 125 3.10 -8.64 21.21
C ALA A 125 2.64 -8.56 19.74
N PRO A 126 1.34 -8.30 19.47
CA PRO A 126 0.88 -8.02 18.12
C PRO A 126 1.58 -6.76 17.58
N PRO A 127 1.88 -6.69 16.28
CA PRO A 127 2.65 -5.60 15.68
C PRO A 127 1.78 -4.36 15.44
N ILE A 128 1.11 -3.86 16.47
CA ILE A 128 0.41 -2.57 16.49
C ILE A 128 0.97 -1.87 17.72
N VAL A 129 1.54 -0.68 17.60
CA VAL A 129 2.31 -0.08 18.69
C VAL A 129 1.96 1.38 18.86
N ASP A 130 1.54 1.73 20.07
CA ASP A 130 1.19 3.07 20.50
C ASP A 130 2.07 3.48 21.67
N PHE A 131 2.60 4.69 21.61
CA PHE A 131 3.42 5.28 22.66
C PHE A 131 3.41 6.80 22.58
N ARG A 132 3.85 7.44 23.66
CA ARG A 132 4.02 8.90 23.70
C ARG A 132 5.49 9.25 23.73
N LEU A 133 5.85 10.30 23.01
CA LEU A 133 7.18 10.89 23.04
C LEU A 133 7.12 12.21 23.82
N SER A 134 8.07 12.37 24.73
CA SER A 134 8.40 13.67 25.32
C SER A 134 8.96 14.62 24.26
N THR A 135 9.05 15.91 24.58
CA THR A 135 9.66 16.95 23.71
C THR A 135 11.12 16.67 23.31
N ASN A 136 11.81 15.81 24.06
CA ASN A 136 13.18 15.36 23.79
C ASN A 136 13.24 14.06 22.96
N GLY A 137 12.10 13.56 22.50
CA GLY A 137 11.98 12.33 21.70
C GLY A 137 12.21 11.04 22.49
N ASN A 138 12.16 11.09 23.83
CA ASN A 138 12.18 9.88 24.67
C ASN A 138 10.75 9.39 24.90
N VAL A 139 10.57 8.06 24.96
CA VAL A 139 9.28 7.46 25.31
C VAL A 139 8.86 7.88 26.72
N ASP A 140 7.68 8.48 26.82
CA ASP A 140 7.07 8.85 28.08
C ASP A 140 6.67 7.61 28.90
N GLY A 141 6.84 7.68 30.22
CA GLY A 141 6.50 6.59 31.13
C GLY A 141 7.40 5.36 31.03
N LEU A 142 8.49 5.39 30.27
CA LEU A 142 9.49 4.31 30.20
C LEU A 142 10.85 4.76 30.73
N ARG A 143 11.49 3.93 31.57
CA ARG A 143 12.86 4.12 32.07
C ARG A 143 13.86 4.29 30.95
N ARG A 144 14.95 5.02 31.20
CA ARG A 144 16.07 5.11 30.26
C ARG A 144 16.90 3.83 30.26
N ILE A 145 17.36 3.44 29.08
CA ILE A 145 18.27 2.32 28.88
C ILE A 145 19.37 2.80 27.91
N PRO A 146 20.66 2.76 28.30
CA PRO A 146 21.20 2.36 29.60
C PRO A 146 20.82 3.35 30.72
N PRO A 147 20.80 2.90 32.00
CA PRO A 147 20.58 3.80 33.12
C PRO A 147 21.76 4.78 33.26
N SER A 148 21.50 5.95 33.83
CA SER A 148 22.51 6.99 34.06
C SER A 148 22.76 7.15 35.57
N PRO A 149 24.00 7.44 36.01
CA PRO A 149 24.27 7.66 37.43
C PRO A 149 23.41 8.80 38.00
N PRO A 150 22.93 8.66 39.25
CA PRO A 150 22.07 9.66 39.87
C PRO A 150 22.86 10.87 40.37
N ASP A 151 22.19 12.01 40.49
CA ASP A 151 22.80 13.28 40.93
C ASP A 151 23.47 13.18 42.31
N TRP A 152 22.89 12.40 43.23
CA TRP A 152 23.42 12.26 44.59
C TRP A 152 24.84 11.69 44.61
N LEU A 153 25.17 10.81 43.65
CA LEU A 153 26.49 10.19 43.56
C LEU A 153 27.53 11.20 43.08
N ALA A 154 27.14 12.09 42.16
CA ALA A 154 28.01 13.16 41.66
C ALA A 154 28.21 14.27 42.70
N SER A 155 27.29 14.44 43.64
CA SER A 155 27.35 15.47 44.69
C SER A 155 28.15 15.08 45.94
N LEU A 156 28.70 13.86 46.01
CA LEU A 156 29.44 13.42 47.19
C LEU A 156 30.77 14.17 47.34
N SER A 157 31.14 14.48 48.58
CA SER A 157 32.49 14.96 48.91
C SER A 157 33.53 13.85 48.72
N THR A 158 34.82 14.19 48.71
CA THR A 158 35.90 13.19 48.63
C THR A 158 35.82 12.17 49.77
N GLU A 159 35.59 12.62 51.00
CA GLU A 159 35.42 11.75 52.17
C GLU A 159 34.20 10.83 52.03
N GLN A 160 33.07 11.37 51.55
CA GLN A 160 31.86 10.60 51.28
C GLN A 160 32.09 9.55 50.17
N HIS A 161 32.81 9.90 49.11
CA HIS A 161 33.17 8.98 48.04
C HIS A 161 34.02 7.81 48.55
N GLU A 162 35.03 8.07 49.38
CA GLU A 162 35.86 7.02 49.97
C GLU A 162 35.06 6.09 50.89
N ALA A 163 34.22 6.67 51.77
CA ALA A 163 33.36 5.89 52.66
C ALA A 163 32.31 5.07 51.89
N TRP A 164 31.70 5.64 50.85
CA TRP A 164 30.77 4.94 49.96
C TRP A 164 31.47 3.79 49.22
N ALA A 165 32.64 4.04 48.63
CA ALA A 165 33.41 3.03 47.92
C ALA A 165 33.79 1.85 48.84
N GLY A 166 34.17 2.13 50.09
CA GLY A 166 34.45 1.11 51.10
C GLY A 166 33.23 0.25 51.43
N LEU A 167 32.05 0.86 51.63
CA LEU A 167 30.80 0.15 51.88
C LEU A 167 30.40 -0.73 50.70
N VAL A 168 30.47 -0.18 49.48
CA VAL A 168 30.14 -0.90 48.24
C VAL A 168 31.08 -2.08 48.01
N ALA A 169 32.39 -1.89 48.20
CA ALA A 169 33.38 -2.97 48.09
C ALA A 169 33.12 -4.10 49.09
N ALA A 170 32.76 -3.76 50.33
CA ALA A 170 32.43 -4.75 51.35
C ALA A 170 31.17 -5.54 51.00
N ASP A 171 30.14 -4.90 50.45
CA ASP A 171 28.91 -5.58 50.03
C ASP A 171 29.15 -6.51 48.82
N TYR A 172 29.90 -6.07 47.80
CA TYR A 172 30.29 -6.91 46.67
C TYR A 172 31.10 -8.13 47.11
N ALA A 173 31.97 -7.97 48.12
CA ALA A 173 32.74 -9.04 48.72
C ALA A 173 31.89 -9.96 49.64
N ASN A 174 30.60 -9.68 49.82
CA ASN A 174 29.72 -10.36 50.77
C ASN A 174 30.29 -10.39 52.21
N ALA A 175 30.84 -9.26 52.66
CA ALA A 175 31.43 -9.14 53.99
C ALA A 175 30.41 -9.45 55.11
N PRO A 176 30.89 -9.82 56.31
CA PRO A 176 30.01 -10.09 57.46
C PRO A 176 29.10 -8.90 57.77
N LEU A 177 27.87 -9.20 58.24
CA LEU A 177 26.85 -8.18 58.54
C LEU A 177 27.37 -7.10 59.50
N THR A 178 28.18 -7.47 60.50
CA THR A 178 28.79 -6.51 61.44
C THR A 178 29.69 -5.49 60.75
N ASN A 179 30.44 -5.90 59.73
CA ASN A 179 31.29 -5.01 58.94
C ASN A 179 30.45 -4.05 58.08
N ILE A 180 29.42 -4.58 57.41
CA ILE A 180 28.48 -3.77 56.62
C ILE A 180 27.78 -2.72 57.48
N ILE A 181 27.32 -3.09 58.68
CA ILE A 181 26.70 -2.15 59.62
C ILE A 181 27.68 -1.04 60.02
N ALA A 182 28.94 -1.39 60.33
CA ALA A 182 29.95 -0.42 60.72
C ALA A 182 30.29 0.57 59.59
N LEU A 183 30.47 0.07 58.36
CA LEU A 183 30.77 0.88 57.17
C LEU A 183 29.59 1.77 56.78
N ALA A 184 28.35 1.26 56.84
CA ALA A 184 27.15 2.05 56.59
C ALA A 184 27.00 3.17 57.62
N ALA A 185 27.24 2.89 58.90
CA ALA A 185 27.22 3.92 59.94
C ALA A 185 28.34 4.97 59.77
N ALA A 186 29.53 4.55 59.32
CA ALA A 186 30.61 5.47 59.01
C ALA A 186 30.25 6.40 57.84
N PHE A 187 29.64 5.87 56.78
CA PHE A 187 29.14 6.67 55.67
C PHE A 187 28.02 7.62 56.12
N GLU A 188 27.04 7.17 56.91
CA GLU A 188 25.96 8.03 57.39
C GLU A 188 26.46 9.20 58.27
N ARG A 189 27.56 9.03 59.02
CA ARG A 189 28.19 10.10 59.82
C ARG A 189 28.82 11.22 59.01
N THR A 190 29.13 10.98 57.73
CA THR A 190 29.60 12.02 56.81
C THR A 190 28.46 12.93 56.32
N GLU A 191 27.24 12.74 56.84
CA GLU A 191 26.03 13.49 56.55
C GLU A 191 25.70 13.63 55.05
N PRO A 192 25.65 12.52 54.28
CA PRO A 192 25.37 12.60 52.85
C PRO A 192 23.90 12.94 52.58
N ALA A 193 23.57 13.24 51.31
CA ALA A 193 22.20 13.48 50.87
C ALA A 193 21.27 12.29 51.22
N GLU A 194 19.97 12.54 51.41
CA GLU A 194 19.04 11.50 51.88
C GLU A 194 18.98 10.29 50.92
N SER A 195 19.01 10.51 49.61
CA SER A 195 19.07 9.41 48.62
C SER A 195 20.30 8.51 48.80
N ALA A 196 21.45 9.10 49.16
CA ALA A 196 22.67 8.35 49.44
C ALA A 196 22.56 7.55 50.75
N LYS A 197 21.95 8.15 51.79
CA LYS A 197 21.65 7.45 53.07
C LYS A 197 20.73 6.25 52.83
N ILE A 198 19.68 6.42 52.04
CA ILE A 198 18.73 5.36 51.69
C ILE A 198 19.45 4.22 50.95
N ASN A 199 20.38 4.53 50.06
CA ASN A 199 21.23 3.54 49.39
C ASN A 199 22.10 2.74 50.37
N ALA A 200 22.74 3.39 51.34
CA ALA A 200 23.49 2.70 52.39
C ALA A 200 22.59 1.80 53.27
N ARG A 201 21.38 2.28 53.60
CA ARG A 201 20.36 1.47 54.31
C ARG A 201 19.92 0.26 53.49
N PHE A 202 19.82 0.38 52.16
CA PHE A 202 19.50 -0.75 51.28
C PHE A 202 20.59 -1.81 51.29
N ILE A 203 21.88 -1.40 51.20
CA ILE A 203 23.02 -2.32 51.31
C ILE A 203 22.96 -3.09 52.64
N ARG A 204 22.71 -2.39 53.75
CA ARG A 204 22.55 -3.01 55.06
C ARG A 204 21.39 -4.00 55.09
N LEU A 205 20.21 -3.59 54.59
CA LEU A 205 19.03 -4.45 54.53
C LEU A 205 19.28 -5.71 53.68
N ARG A 206 19.97 -5.57 52.54
CA ARG A 206 20.36 -6.70 51.70
C ARG A 206 21.23 -7.69 52.49
N ALA A 207 22.22 -7.22 53.25
CA ALA A 207 23.04 -8.07 54.09
C ALA A 207 22.22 -8.75 55.21
N GLU A 208 21.36 -8.01 55.91
CA GLU A 208 20.47 -8.52 56.96
C GLU A 208 19.54 -9.63 56.43
N SER A 209 18.96 -9.42 55.24
CA SER A 209 18.00 -10.32 54.61
C SER A 209 18.55 -11.74 54.35
N ARG A 210 19.88 -11.90 54.29
CA ARG A 210 20.52 -13.22 54.11
C ARG A 210 20.42 -14.09 55.36
N SER A 211 20.31 -13.47 56.53
CA SER A 211 20.26 -14.15 57.83
C SER A 211 18.84 -14.38 58.35
N LEU A 212 17.85 -13.71 57.76
CA LEU A 212 16.45 -13.79 58.17
C LEU A 212 15.70 -14.91 57.42
N PRO A 213 14.61 -15.44 57.99
CA PRO A 213 13.69 -16.32 57.27
C PRO A 213 13.25 -15.68 55.94
N ALA A 214 13.12 -16.48 54.87
CA ALA A 214 12.82 -15.98 53.53
C ALA A 214 11.58 -15.06 53.49
N THR A 215 10.48 -15.46 54.14
CA THR A 215 9.24 -14.69 54.17
C THR A 215 9.41 -13.32 54.83
N ASN A 216 10.17 -13.25 55.94
CA ASN A 216 10.46 -11.99 56.64
C ASN A 216 11.36 -11.09 55.78
N SER A 217 12.37 -11.68 55.15
CA SER A 217 13.29 -11.00 54.23
C SER A 217 12.54 -10.33 53.09
N ILE A 218 11.67 -11.09 52.41
CA ILE A 218 10.84 -10.60 51.29
C ILE A 218 9.93 -9.47 51.77
N SER A 219 9.29 -9.61 52.93
CA SER A 219 8.41 -8.57 53.47
C SER A 219 9.16 -7.28 53.79
N LEU A 220 10.37 -7.36 54.35
CA LEU A 220 11.19 -6.18 54.64
C LEU A 220 11.70 -5.50 53.37
N LEU A 221 12.16 -6.27 52.38
CA LEU A 221 12.60 -5.76 51.08
C LEU A 221 11.47 -4.99 50.37
N PHE A 222 10.26 -5.54 50.33
CA PHE A 222 9.14 -4.84 49.68
C PHE A 222 8.59 -3.67 50.50
N ARG A 223 8.65 -3.73 51.83
CA ARG A 223 8.34 -2.56 52.66
C ARG A 223 9.33 -1.44 52.38
N PHE A 224 10.62 -1.76 52.28
CA PHE A 224 11.65 -0.79 51.93
C PHE A 224 11.42 -0.20 50.53
N ALA A 225 11.17 -1.04 49.53
CA ALA A 225 10.90 -0.61 48.17
C ALA A 225 9.67 0.32 48.07
N GLY A 226 8.58 -0.02 48.75
CA GLY A 226 7.36 0.80 48.75
C GLY A 226 7.54 2.15 49.44
N SER A 227 8.43 2.25 50.44
CA SER A 227 8.73 3.51 51.12
C SER A 227 9.71 4.41 50.36
N HIS A 228 10.43 3.88 49.37
CA HIS A 228 11.48 4.60 48.63
C HIS A 228 11.39 4.31 47.13
N TYR A 229 10.18 4.40 46.57
CA TYR A 229 9.88 4.01 45.18
C TYR A 229 10.52 4.93 44.13
N ASP A 230 10.88 6.15 44.53
CA ASP A 230 11.46 7.23 43.72
C ASP A 230 13.00 7.30 43.83
N VAL A 231 13.63 6.40 44.59
CA VAL A 231 15.08 6.42 44.84
C VAL A 231 15.81 5.43 43.92
N GLU A 232 16.85 5.94 43.28
CA GLU A 232 17.74 5.17 42.39
C GLU A 232 19.07 4.80 43.08
N SER A 233 19.61 3.65 42.67
CA SER A 233 20.92 3.15 43.06
C SER A 233 22.05 3.96 42.44
N GLU A 234 23.29 3.69 42.85
CA GLU A 234 24.51 4.31 42.29
C GLU A 234 24.64 4.12 40.77
N SER A 235 23.99 3.10 40.22
CA SER A 235 23.96 2.80 38.79
C SER A 235 22.73 3.35 38.06
N GLY A 236 21.87 4.12 38.73
CA GLY A 236 20.61 4.64 38.16
C GLY A 236 19.48 3.62 38.06
N LEU A 237 19.52 2.54 38.86
CA LEU A 237 18.45 1.54 38.89
C LEU A 237 17.53 1.80 40.08
N PRO A 238 16.20 1.70 39.92
CA PRO A 238 15.30 1.84 41.06
C PRO A 238 15.61 0.83 42.15
N LEU A 239 15.68 1.27 43.41
CA LEU A 239 15.92 0.37 44.55
C LEU A 239 14.83 -0.70 44.66
N GLY A 240 13.62 -0.42 44.18
CA GLY A 240 12.55 -1.41 44.06
C GLY A 240 12.90 -2.59 43.15
N THR A 241 13.58 -2.34 42.02
CA THR A 241 14.03 -3.40 41.10
C THR A 241 15.12 -4.27 41.75
N LEU A 242 16.05 -3.65 42.48
CA LEU A 242 17.08 -4.39 43.23
C LEU A 242 16.47 -5.20 44.39
N ALA A 243 15.49 -4.62 45.10
CA ALA A 243 14.74 -5.31 46.14
C ALA A 243 13.96 -6.51 45.60
N LEU A 244 13.33 -6.37 44.42
CA LEU A 244 12.66 -7.46 43.71
C LEU A 244 13.65 -8.57 43.31
N ALA A 245 14.82 -8.20 42.79
CA ALA A 245 15.86 -9.16 42.44
C ALA A 245 16.33 -9.98 43.66
N GLU A 246 16.52 -9.33 44.80
CA GLU A 246 16.89 -10.01 46.04
C GLU A 246 15.74 -10.86 46.59
N ALA A 247 14.50 -10.35 46.56
CA ALA A 247 13.32 -11.09 46.96
C ALA A 247 13.13 -12.37 46.14
N LEU A 248 13.34 -12.32 44.81
CA LEU A 248 13.28 -13.49 43.93
C LEU A 248 14.30 -14.58 44.30
N LYS A 249 15.51 -14.20 44.75
CA LYS A 249 16.51 -15.17 45.25
C LYS A 249 15.99 -15.86 46.51
N ARG A 250 15.46 -15.09 47.47
CA ARG A 250 14.89 -15.64 48.72
C ARG A 250 13.63 -16.48 48.47
N SER A 251 12.83 -16.14 47.46
CA SER A 251 11.60 -16.87 47.09
C SER A 251 11.84 -18.31 46.63
N ARG A 252 13.08 -18.71 46.33
CA ARG A 252 13.41 -20.13 46.09
C ARG A 252 13.18 -21.01 47.32
N GLU A 253 13.23 -20.45 48.53
CA GLU A 253 13.03 -21.17 49.79
C GLU A 253 11.55 -21.31 50.18
N CYS A 254 10.70 -20.36 49.76
CA CYS A 254 9.29 -20.29 50.20
C CYS A 254 8.26 -20.32 49.05
N GLY A 255 8.71 -20.39 47.80
CA GLY A 255 7.86 -20.31 46.61
C GLY A 255 7.36 -18.90 46.27
N PRO A 256 6.54 -18.78 45.21
CA PRO A 256 5.98 -17.50 44.77
C PRO A 256 4.95 -16.95 45.77
N THR A 257 4.96 -15.64 45.99
CA THR A 257 4.01 -14.93 46.86
C THR A 257 3.28 -13.83 46.10
N LYS A 258 2.10 -13.43 46.59
CA LYS A 258 1.30 -12.35 45.97
C LYS A 258 2.09 -11.04 45.82
N ARG A 259 2.79 -10.60 46.88
CA ARG A 259 3.59 -9.35 46.85
C ARG A 259 4.74 -9.41 45.85
N LEU A 260 5.44 -10.55 45.77
CA LEU A 260 6.49 -10.78 44.77
C LEU A 260 5.93 -10.66 43.36
N TRP A 261 4.77 -11.25 43.13
CA TRP A 261 4.09 -11.25 41.85
C TRP A 261 3.62 -9.85 41.43
N GLU A 262 3.08 -9.07 42.36
CA GLU A 262 2.68 -7.68 42.14
C GLU A 262 3.89 -6.80 41.81
N ALA A 263 5.00 -6.95 42.54
CA ALA A 263 6.24 -6.23 42.23
C ALA A 263 6.81 -6.59 40.85
N LEU A 264 6.75 -7.88 40.48
CA LEU A 264 7.15 -8.33 39.15
C LEU A 264 6.27 -7.73 38.04
N ARG A 265 4.95 -7.65 38.25
CA ARG A 265 4.03 -6.99 37.31
C ARG A 265 4.36 -5.51 37.14
N SER A 266 4.67 -4.80 38.23
CA SER A 266 5.08 -3.40 38.17
C SER A 266 6.36 -3.21 37.35
N GLU A 267 7.33 -4.11 37.47
CA GLU A 267 8.55 -4.08 36.65
C GLU A 267 8.28 -4.35 35.16
N VAL A 268 7.22 -5.09 34.81
CA VAL A 268 6.83 -5.34 33.40
C VAL A 268 6.19 -4.13 32.74
N VAL A 269 5.49 -3.29 33.51
CA VAL A 269 4.83 -2.06 33.00
C VAL A 269 5.87 -1.03 32.58
N ASP A 270 6.96 -0.93 33.32
CA ASP A 270 8.08 -0.02 33.07
C ASP A 270 9.42 -0.79 33.13
N PRO A 271 9.73 -1.59 32.08
CA PRO A 271 10.83 -2.53 32.12
C PRO A 271 12.18 -1.83 32.05
N GLY A 272 13.01 -2.11 33.06
CA GLY A 272 14.44 -1.81 33.04
C GLY A 272 15.27 -2.90 32.38
N ILE A 273 16.58 -2.70 32.34
CA ILE A 273 17.56 -3.62 31.72
C ILE A 273 17.52 -5.06 32.29
N PHE A 274 17.07 -5.22 33.55
CA PHE A 274 17.01 -6.52 34.22
C PHE A 274 15.66 -7.23 34.08
N ALA A 275 14.62 -6.57 33.57
CA ALA A 275 13.27 -7.15 33.48
C ALA A 275 13.24 -8.55 32.81
N PRO A 276 13.94 -8.80 31.69
CA PRO A 276 13.98 -10.14 31.09
C PRO A 276 14.58 -11.21 32.01
N SER A 277 15.64 -10.86 32.74
CA SER A 277 16.31 -11.77 33.67
C SER A 277 15.45 -12.05 34.91
N LEU A 278 14.74 -11.04 35.41
CA LEU A 278 13.80 -11.18 36.54
C LEU A 278 12.62 -12.09 36.15
N LEU A 279 12.06 -11.91 34.96
CA LEU A 279 11.00 -12.79 34.43
C LEU A 279 11.48 -14.22 34.25
N ASN A 280 12.70 -14.45 33.76
CA ASN A 280 13.24 -15.80 33.61
C ASN A 280 13.43 -16.49 34.98
N ASN A 281 13.90 -15.75 35.99
CA ASN A 281 13.99 -16.28 37.35
C ASN A 281 12.60 -16.60 37.94
N ALA A 282 11.61 -15.73 37.71
CA ALA A 282 10.23 -15.97 38.14
C ALA A 282 9.58 -17.15 37.39
N ALA A 283 9.91 -17.36 36.11
CA ALA A 283 9.46 -18.51 35.33
C ALA A 283 9.86 -19.84 35.97
N ASN A 284 11.09 -19.93 36.46
CA ASN A 284 11.58 -21.13 37.15
C ASN A 284 10.81 -21.38 38.46
N LEU A 285 10.44 -20.34 39.20
CA LEU A 285 9.62 -20.46 40.41
C LEU A 285 8.17 -20.86 40.08
N ALA A 286 7.66 -20.43 38.94
CA ALA A 286 6.29 -20.67 38.49
C ALA A 286 6.11 -21.99 37.71
N ALA A 287 7.19 -22.70 37.37
CA ALA A 287 7.19 -23.82 36.42
C ALA A 287 6.20 -24.94 36.77
N ASN A 288 5.99 -25.21 38.06
CA ASN A 288 5.09 -26.27 38.53
C ASN A 288 3.63 -25.80 38.73
N ASN A 289 3.34 -24.53 38.44
CA ASN A 289 2.00 -23.97 38.53
C ASN A 289 1.56 -23.46 37.15
N PRO A 290 0.62 -24.16 36.47
CA PRO A 290 0.18 -23.79 35.13
C PRO A 290 -0.35 -22.36 35.02
N GLN A 291 -1.10 -21.91 36.03
CA GLN A 291 -1.68 -20.56 36.06
C GLN A 291 -0.62 -19.47 36.21
N LEU A 292 0.39 -19.69 37.05
CA LEU A 292 1.51 -18.75 37.18
C LEU A 292 2.40 -18.79 35.93
N SER A 293 2.61 -19.96 35.34
CA SER A 293 3.35 -20.12 34.08
C SER A 293 2.67 -19.35 32.93
N GLU A 294 1.34 -19.38 32.87
CA GLU A 294 0.56 -18.56 31.94
C GLU A 294 0.71 -17.06 32.23
N GLY A 295 0.69 -16.66 33.51
CA GLY A 295 0.93 -15.28 33.91
C GLY A 295 2.31 -14.75 33.52
N ILE A 296 3.37 -15.57 33.64
CA ILE A 296 4.70 -15.21 33.12
C ILE A 296 4.68 -15.03 31.60
N ARG A 297 3.97 -15.89 30.87
CA ARG A 297 3.84 -15.75 29.42
C ARG A 297 3.14 -14.44 29.05
N ALA A 298 2.06 -14.09 29.75
CA ALA A 298 1.36 -12.82 29.57
C ALA A 298 2.27 -11.62 29.86
N MET A 299 3.04 -11.67 30.95
CA MET A 299 4.02 -10.62 31.28
C MET A 299 5.11 -10.47 30.22
N ARG A 300 5.57 -11.56 29.61
CA ARG A 300 6.56 -11.49 28.52
C ARG A 300 5.97 -10.78 27.29
N ILE A 301 4.72 -11.08 26.92
CA ILE A 301 4.03 -10.39 25.82
C ILE A 301 3.90 -8.89 26.10
N LEU A 302 3.52 -8.50 27.32
CA LEU A 302 3.43 -7.09 27.72
C LEU A 302 4.80 -6.39 27.68
N MET A 303 5.85 -7.07 28.12
CA MET A 303 7.22 -6.54 28.06
C MET A 303 7.72 -6.39 26.62
N ASP A 304 7.41 -7.36 25.74
CA ASP A 304 7.78 -7.31 24.32
C ASP A 304 7.15 -6.08 23.63
N ASP A 305 5.91 -5.72 23.97
CA ASP A 305 5.29 -4.47 23.49
C ASP A 305 6.08 -3.22 23.92
N LYS A 306 6.54 -3.17 25.18
CA LYS A 306 7.37 -2.06 25.66
C LYS A 306 8.73 -2.00 24.96
N GLN A 307 9.30 -3.14 24.61
CA GLN A 307 10.51 -3.16 23.79
C GLN A 307 10.24 -2.65 22.37
N MET A 308 9.13 -3.06 21.75
CA MET A 308 8.73 -2.56 20.43
C MET A 308 8.47 -1.04 20.45
N GLN A 309 7.89 -0.49 21.52
CA GLN A 309 7.74 0.96 21.72
C GLN A 309 9.10 1.67 21.69
N ARG A 310 10.13 1.12 22.34
CA ARG A 310 11.50 1.69 22.33
C ARG A 310 12.12 1.63 20.94
N ASP A 311 12.08 0.46 20.29
CA ASP A 311 12.69 0.25 18.99
C ASP A 311 12.06 1.16 17.91
N LEU A 312 10.74 1.36 17.96
CA LEU A 312 10.04 2.28 17.07
C LEU A 312 10.28 3.75 17.42
N ALA A 313 10.34 4.11 18.70
CA ALA A 313 10.70 5.46 19.11
C ALA A 313 12.08 5.86 18.61
N ASP A 314 13.06 4.95 18.69
CA ASP A 314 14.40 5.17 18.15
C ASP A 314 14.38 5.32 16.62
N ALA A 315 13.61 4.50 15.91
CA ALA A 315 13.46 4.60 14.45
C ALA A 315 12.80 5.94 14.01
N VAL A 316 11.75 6.35 14.72
CA VAL A 316 11.05 7.63 14.49
C VAL A 316 11.94 8.82 14.85
N LYS A 317 12.79 8.71 15.87
CA LYS A 317 13.77 9.73 16.20
C LYS A 317 14.86 9.85 15.13
N GLN A 318 15.36 8.73 14.62
CA GLN A 318 16.38 8.67 13.58
C GLN A 318 15.89 9.21 12.22
N SER A 319 14.59 9.20 11.94
CA SER A 319 14.04 9.81 10.72
C SER A 319 14.14 11.34 10.71
N GLY A 320 14.42 11.96 11.87
CA GLY A 320 14.45 13.43 12.03
C GLY A 320 13.07 14.08 12.03
N SER A 321 11.99 13.28 12.10
CA SER A 321 10.61 13.77 12.10
C SER A 321 10.18 14.36 13.44
N VAL A 322 10.89 14.02 14.53
CA VAL A 322 10.63 14.52 15.89
C VAL A 322 11.55 15.70 16.18
N ASN A 323 11.12 16.91 15.81
CA ASN A 323 11.76 18.17 16.20
C ASN A 323 10.73 19.04 16.92
N GLY A 324 10.70 19.04 18.25
CA GLY A 324 9.67 19.76 19.03
C GLY A 324 8.28 19.16 18.84
N ILE A 325 7.26 20.00 18.57
CA ILE A 325 5.85 19.59 18.38
C ILE A 325 5.56 19.22 16.90
N THR A 326 6.59 19.01 16.08
CA THR A 326 6.38 18.78 14.63
C THR A 326 5.80 17.39 14.38
N THR A 327 4.64 17.33 13.74
CA THR A 327 3.76 16.15 13.65
C THR A 327 3.65 15.63 12.21
N THR A 328 4.79 15.44 11.54
CA THR A 328 4.79 14.83 10.21
C THR A 328 4.72 13.32 10.33
N ASN A 329 3.67 12.73 9.76
CA ASN A 329 3.56 11.27 9.60
C ASN A 329 4.76 10.72 8.83
N VAL A 330 5.25 9.55 9.21
CA VAL A 330 6.51 9.02 8.69
C VAL A 330 6.43 7.54 8.39
N TRP A 331 7.17 7.12 7.37
CA TRP A 331 7.46 5.72 7.11
C TRP A 331 8.85 5.37 7.66
N VAL A 332 8.94 4.35 8.51
CA VAL A 332 10.19 3.88 9.10
C VAL A 332 10.40 2.39 8.86
N ASP A 333 11.65 1.98 8.69
CA ASP A 333 12.03 0.57 8.61
C ASP A 333 12.60 0.14 9.96
N ALA A 334 11.90 -0.76 10.66
CA ALA A 334 12.26 -1.21 12.00
C ALA A 334 11.84 -2.68 12.19
N MET A 335 12.64 -3.44 12.95
CA MET A 335 12.37 -4.86 13.23
C MET A 335 12.16 -5.71 11.95
N GLY A 336 12.88 -5.40 10.88
CA GLY A 336 12.80 -6.10 9.60
C GLY A 336 11.48 -5.89 8.82
N ARG A 337 10.70 -4.86 9.18
CA ARG A 337 9.42 -4.52 8.55
C ARG A 337 9.33 -3.01 8.31
N ARG A 338 8.45 -2.64 7.39
CA ARG A 338 8.12 -1.24 7.11
C ARG A 338 6.88 -0.82 7.90
N TRP A 339 6.96 0.32 8.55
CA TRP A 339 5.92 0.86 9.44
C TRP A 339 5.49 2.23 8.99
N PHE A 340 4.19 2.49 9.07
CA PHE A 340 3.59 3.80 8.95
C PHE A 340 3.26 4.32 10.35
N CYS A 341 3.91 5.41 10.76
CA CYS A 341 3.69 6.01 12.06
C CYS A 341 2.97 7.36 11.90
N ILE A 342 1.84 7.47 12.58
CA ILE A 342 1.05 8.69 12.69
C ILE A 342 1.53 9.42 13.94
N LEU A 343 1.93 10.68 13.78
CA LEU A 343 2.42 11.51 14.89
C LEU A 343 1.39 12.58 15.18
N GLN A 344 0.83 12.57 16.39
CA GLN A 344 -0.20 13.52 16.81
C GLN A 344 0.25 14.28 18.06
N PRO A 345 0.08 15.61 18.12
CA PRO A 345 0.39 16.33 19.34
C PRO A 345 -0.70 16.03 20.37
N GLU A 346 -0.31 15.80 21.61
CA GLU A 346 -1.20 15.53 22.73
C GLU A 346 -0.82 16.44 23.90
N ALA A 347 -1.80 16.96 24.63
CA ALA A 347 -1.55 17.67 25.87
C ALA A 347 -2.24 16.95 27.02
N SER A 348 -1.48 16.67 28.07
CA SER A 348 -1.99 16.10 29.31
C SER A 348 -1.92 17.16 30.41
N GLY A 349 -3.07 17.46 31.01
CA GLY A 349 -3.18 18.33 32.18
C GLY A 349 -3.00 17.54 33.47
N GLY A 350 -2.15 18.05 34.37
CA GLY A 350 -1.99 17.58 35.74
C GLY A 350 -2.39 18.66 36.74
N GLY A 351 -2.84 18.24 37.92
CA GLY A 351 -3.19 19.15 39.01
C GLY A 351 -2.77 18.57 40.35
N THR A 352 -2.20 19.41 41.22
CA THR A 352 -1.91 19.06 42.61
C THR A 352 -2.28 20.22 43.52
N ILE A 353 -2.38 19.95 44.81
CA ILE A 353 -2.64 21.00 45.81
C ILE A 353 -1.33 21.28 46.53
N ILE A 354 -0.72 22.43 46.28
CA ILE A 354 0.46 22.91 47.02
C ILE A 354 -0.02 23.95 48.01
N SER A 355 0.12 23.68 49.31
CA SER A 355 -0.27 24.60 50.39
C SER A 355 -1.72 25.09 50.27
N ASN A 356 -2.67 24.17 50.11
CA ASN A 356 -4.10 24.45 49.90
C ASN A 356 -4.44 25.27 48.64
N LYS A 357 -3.50 25.43 47.70
CA LYS A 357 -3.76 26.06 46.40
C LYS A 357 -3.69 25.02 45.28
N PRO A 358 -4.71 24.93 44.42
CA PRO A 358 -4.63 24.10 43.24
C PRO A 358 -3.57 24.68 42.29
N VAL A 359 -2.60 23.85 41.93
CA VAL A 359 -1.57 24.12 40.93
C VAL A 359 -1.82 23.17 39.77
N HIS A 360 -2.10 23.73 38.60
CA HIS A 360 -2.27 22.99 37.37
C HIS A 360 -1.04 23.16 36.48
N TRP A 361 -0.65 22.09 35.80
CA TRP A 361 0.38 22.12 34.78
C TRP A 361 -0.09 21.36 33.55
N THR A 362 0.41 21.75 32.38
CA THR A 362 0.14 21.07 31.12
C THR A 362 1.46 20.56 30.57
N THR A 363 1.52 19.26 30.28
CA THR A 363 2.67 18.65 29.62
C THR A 363 2.28 18.29 28.20
N ILE A 364 3.14 18.66 27.24
CA ILE A 364 2.93 18.38 25.82
C ILE A 364 3.74 17.15 25.44
N PHE A 365 3.07 16.23 24.75
CA PHE A 365 3.64 15.01 24.21
C PHE A 365 3.36 14.92 22.71
N THR A 366 4.03 13.98 22.06
CA THR A 366 3.64 13.50 20.73
C THR A 366 3.19 12.06 20.87
N GLU A 367 1.89 11.82 20.70
CA GLU A 367 1.33 10.49 20.56
C GLU A 367 1.77 9.90 19.20
N VAL A 368 2.23 8.66 19.22
CA VAL A 368 2.72 7.95 18.04
C VAL A 368 2.00 6.62 17.94
N SER A 369 1.25 6.45 16.86
CA SER A 369 0.61 5.18 16.50
C SER A 369 1.27 4.60 15.25
N CYS A 370 1.91 3.45 15.41
CA CYS A 370 2.65 2.78 14.35
C CYS A 370 1.96 1.51 13.87
N TYR A 371 1.67 1.47 12.57
CA TYR A 371 1.02 0.36 11.89
C TYR A 371 1.95 -0.27 10.84
N PRO A 372 2.05 -1.61 10.76
CA PRO A 372 2.88 -2.26 9.76
C PRO A 372 2.25 -2.09 8.38
N GLU A 373 3.08 -2.04 7.32
CA GLU A 373 2.60 -1.86 5.94
C GLU A 373 1.53 -2.89 5.55
N SER A 374 1.63 -4.13 6.04
CA SER A 374 0.64 -5.18 5.80
C SER A 374 -0.76 -4.84 6.33
N LEU A 375 -0.85 -4.18 7.48
CA LEU A 375 -2.12 -3.71 8.04
C LEU A 375 -2.64 -2.51 7.23
N VAL A 376 -1.76 -1.57 6.88
CA VAL A 376 -2.12 -0.42 6.02
C VAL A 376 -2.69 -0.88 4.68
N VAL A 377 -2.07 -1.86 4.04
CA VAL A 377 -2.56 -2.48 2.79
C VAL A 377 -3.97 -3.07 2.99
N LYS A 378 -4.17 -3.85 4.07
CA LYS A 378 -5.47 -4.47 4.37
C LYS A 378 -6.56 -3.42 4.62
N ALA A 379 -6.24 -2.35 5.34
CA ALA A 379 -7.17 -1.25 5.59
C ALA A 379 -7.64 -0.59 4.28
N PHE A 380 -6.72 -0.29 3.36
CA PHE A 380 -7.08 0.26 2.05
C PHE A 380 -7.83 -0.73 1.15
N GLN A 381 -7.47 -2.01 1.17
CA GLN A 381 -8.23 -3.05 0.45
C GLN A 381 -9.67 -3.16 0.96
N GLY A 382 -9.85 -3.09 2.29
CA GLY A 382 -11.17 -3.04 2.93
C GLY A 382 -11.97 -1.82 2.48
N ALA A 383 -11.39 -0.62 2.58
CA ALA A 383 -12.03 0.62 2.15
C ALA A 383 -12.46 0.59 0.67
N LEU A 384 -11.62 0.04 -0.21
CA LEU A 384 -11.95 -0.12 -1.64
C LEU A 384 -13.10 -1.11 -1.86
N ARG A 385 -13.10 -2.25 -1.15
CA ARG A 385 -14.18 -3.23 -1.23
C ARG A 385 -15.51 -2.63 -0.75
N ASP A 386 -15.49 -1.92 0.36
CA ASP A 386 -16.69 -1.35 0.98
C ASP A 386 -17.24 -0.18 0.15
N SER A 387 -16.39 0.49 -0.65
CA SER A 387 -16.82 1.51 -1.62
C SER A 387 -17.54 0.96 -2.86
N SER A 388 -17.60 -0.37 -3.05
CA SER A 388 -18.30 -1.04 -4.18
C SER A 388 -17.87 -0.56 -5.57
N VAL A 389 -16.64 -0.08 -5.73
CA VAL A 389 -16.12 0.44 -7.00
C VAL A 389 -15.80 -0.72 -7.96
N SER A 390 -16.48 -0.76 -9.10
CA SER A 390 -16.18 -1.71 -10.18
C SER A 390 -15.07 -1.19 -11.08
N LEU A 391 -13.95 -1.93 -11.16
CA LEU A 391 -12.81 -1.59 -12.01
C LEU A 391 -12.76 -2.50 -13.25
N PRO A 392 -12.78 -1.94 -14.47
CA PRO A 392 -12.46 -2.68 -15.68
C PRO A 392 -11.08 -3.33 -15.60
N GLY A 393 -10.91 -4.52 -16.19
CA GLY A 393 -9.66 -5.30 -16.10
C GLY A 393 -8.40 -4.64 -16.69
N TYR A 394 -8.55 -3.56 -17.45
CA TYR A 394 -7.43 -2.75 -17.97
C TYR A 394 -6.98 -1.65 -17.00
N PHE A 395 -7.76 -1.33 -15.97
CA PHE A 395 -7.39 -0.41 -14.90
C PHE A 395 -6.89 -1.13 -13.66
N LYS A 396 -6.02 -0.43 -12.93
CA LYS A 396 -5.62 -0.77 -11.56
C LYS A 396 -5.70 0.49 -10.71
N ILE A 397 -5.82 0.30 -9.40
CA ILE A 397 -5.71 1.39 -8.43
C ILE A 397 -4.30 1.36 -7.84
N ALA A 398 -3.69 2.54 -7.76
CA ALA A 398 -2.48 2.78 -6.99
C ALA A 398 -2.79 3.78 -5.89
N ILE A 399 -2.21 3.57 -4.70
CA ILE A 399 -2.34 4.49 -3.56
C ILE A 399 -0.95 4.98 -3.16
N ARG A 400 -0.85 6.28 -2.91
CA ARG A 400 0.31 6.91 -2.29
C ARG A 400 -0.10 7.50 -0.96
N LEU A 401 0.48 7.05 0.15
CA LEU A 401 0.27 7.59 1.50
C LEU A 401 1.52 8.36 1.90
N GLU A 402 1.37 9.64 2.22
CA GLU A 402 2.49 10.54 2.52
C GLU A 402 3.59 10.51 1.44
N GLY A 403 3.16 10.52 0.17
CA GLY A 403 4.05 10.47 -1.00
C GLY A 403 4.64 9.09 -1.32
N GLN A 404 4.58 8.13 -0.40
CA GLN A 404 5.09 6.77 -0.55
C GLN A 404 4.05 5.84 -1.17
N ARG A 405 4.45 5.00 -2.13
CA ARG A 405 3.52 4.02 -2.76
C ARG A 405 3.30 2.82 -1.84
N ILE A 406 2.06 2.39 -1.74
CA ILE A 406 1.65 1.18 -1.02
C ILE A 406 1.32 0.06 -2.03
N ALA A 407 1.84 -1.14 -1.80
CA ALA A 407 1.62 -2.29 -2.69
C ALA A 407 0.29 -2.99 -2.37
N LEU A 408 -0.83 -2.53 -2.96
CA LEU A 408 -2.14 -3.17 -2.81
C LEU A 408 -2.25 -4.59 -3.43
N SER A 409 -1.24 -5.02 -4.19
CA SER A 409 -1.19 -6.32 -4.85
C SER A 409 0.27 -6.77 -4.99
N PRO A 410 0.54 -8.09 -5.07
CA PRO A 410 1.92 -8.62 -5.16
C PRO A 410 2.69 -8.09 -6.36
N LYS A 411 1.99 -7.84 -7.47
CA LYS A 411 2.54 -7.15 -8.64
C LYS A 411 2.23 -5.68 -8.54
N ILE A 412 3.28 -4.87 -8.39
CA ILE A 412 3.17 -3.42 -8.43
C ILE A 412 2.64 -3.03 -9.81
N PRO A 413 1.48 -2.38 -9.88
CA PRO A 413 0.88 -2.07 -11.15
C PRO A 413 1.68 -0.94 -11.83
N GLN A 414 2.11 -1.19 -13.06
CA GLN A 414 2.85 -0.26 -13.90
C GLN A 414 1.92 0.29 -14.98
N GLY A 415 2.04 1.57 -15.29
CA GLY A 415 1.22 2.23 -16.30
C GLY A 415 1.07 3.73 -16.06
N ASP A 416 0.38 4.41 -16.97
CA ASP A 416 0.14 5.84 -16.88
C ASP A 416 -1.00 6.13 -15.91
N VAL A 417 -0.83 7.17 -15.10
CA VAL A 417 -1.91 7.72 -14.25
C VAL A 417 -2.87 8.48 -15.16
N LEU A 418 -4.11 8.01 -15.23
CA LEU A 418 -5.16 8.64 -16.03
C LEU A 418 -6.01 9.62 -15.22
N ALA A 419 -6.20 9.32 -13.94
CA ALA A 419 -6.98 10.12 -13.00
C ALA A 419 -6.43 9.94 -11.59
N GLN A 420 -6.53 10.97 -10.76
CA GLN A 420 -6.15 10.90 -9.36
C GLN A 420 -6.99 11.85 -8.51
N ARG A 421 -7.16 11.49 -7.23
CA ARG A 421 -7.83 12.32 -6.23
C ARG A 421 -7.08 12.20 -4.91
N GLN A 422 -6.87 13.33 -4.26
CA GLN A 422 -6.27 13.38 -2.93
C GLN A 422 -7.38 13.28 -1.87
N PHE A 423 -7.06 12.57 -0.80
CA PHE A 423 -7.90 12.35 0.37
C PHE A 423 -7.05 12.58 1.62
N GLN A 424 -7.74 12.78 2.74
CA GLN A 424 -7.16 12.85 4.07
C GLN A 424 -7.84 11.78 4.93
N MET A 425 -7.08 11.06 5.74
CA MET A 425 -7.65 10.18 6.75
C MET A 425 -8.22 11.03 7.89
N ILE A 426 -9.52 10.87 8.15
CA ILE A 426 -10.23 11.57 9.22
C ILE A 426 -10.58 10.52 10.27
N SER A 427 -9.87 10.57 11.40
CA SER A 427 -10.27 9.85 12.61
C SER A 427 -11.12 10.78 13.49
N VAL A 428 -12.19 10.26 14.08
CA VAL A 428 -12.99 10.98 15.07
C VAL A 428 -12.46 10.58 16.44
N GLY A 429 -11.82 11.51 17.16
CA GLY A 429 -11.36 11.32 18.53
C GLY A 429 -11.85 12.46 19.43
N GLU A 430 -12.05 12.15 20.71
CA GLU A 430 -12.31 13.12 21.78
C GLU A 430 -10.98 13.44 22.51
N GLY A 431 -10.68 14.71 22.78
CA GLY A 431 -9.44 15.07 23.48
C GLY A 431 -9.22 16.58 23.71
N LEU A 432 -8.22 16.90 24.55
CA LEU A 432 -7.75 18.27 24.80
C LEU A 432 -6.90 18.75 23.62
N ASN A 433 -7.20 19.94 23.08
CA ASN A 433 -6.39 20.56 22.05
C ASN A 433 -5.01 20.95 22.62
N PRO A 434 -3.89 20.40 22.12
CA PRO A 434 -2.56 20.70 22.63
C PRO A 434 -2.07 22.13 22.36
N MET A 435 -2.67 22.84 21.41
CA MET A 435 -2.34 24.23 21.10
C MET A 435 -3.12 25.24 21.96
N THR A 436 -4.30 24.88 22.46
CA THR A 436 -5.19 25.80 23.22
C THR A 436 -5.55 25.33 24.63
N GLY A 437 -5.28 24.07 24.98
CA GLY A 437 -5.65 23.45 26.25
C GLY A 437 -7.15 23.26 26.47
N GLN A 438 -7.99 23.38 25.43
CA GLN A 438 -9.45 23.26 25.51
C GLN A 438 -9.95 21.93 24.95
N GLU A 439 -10.99 21.34 25.54
CA GLU A 439 -11.68 20.18 24.99
C GLU A 439 -12.27 20.51 23.61
N SER A 440 -12.02 19.64 22.62
CA SER A 440 -12.61 19.77 21.29
C SER A 440 -13.23 18.44 20.87
N ASN A 441 -14.52 18.45 20.57
CA ASN A 441 -15.26 17.32 19.99
C ASN A 441 -15.16 17.27 18.45
N LYS A 442 -14.22 18.01 17.85
CA LYS A 442 -14.03 18.05 16.40
C LYS A 442 -12.66 17.49 16.02
N PRO A 443 -12.59 16.62 15.00
CA PRO A 443 -11.35 16.39 14.27
C PRO A 443 -10.80 17.73 13.80
N PHE A 444 -9.51 17.98 14.00
CA PHE A 444 -8.87 19.18 13.50
C PHE A 444 -8.44 18.95 12.05
N ASP A 445 -9.31 19.21 11.07
CA ASP A 445 -9.03 18.97 9.64
C ASP A 445 -7.68 19.54 9.12
N ASP A 446 -7.12 20.55 9.81
CA ASP A 446 -5.83 21.19 9.50
C ASP A 446 -4.63 20.72 10.36
N MET A 447 -4.80 19.77 11.28
CA MET A 447 -3.66 19.24 12.05
C MET A 447 -2.72 18.45 11.14
N PRO A 448 -1.38 18.57 11.30
CA PRO A 448 -0.43 17.88 10.43
C PRO A 448 -0.46 16.35 10.63
N SER A 449 -1.14 15.87 11.67
CA SER A 449 -1.33 14.47 12.01
C SER A 449 -2.33 13.72 11.10
N HIS A 450 -3.08 14.39 10.21
CA HIS A 450 -4.01 13.70 9.30
C HIS A 450 -3.30 13.09 8.09
N PRO A 451 -3.19 11.74 8.01
CA PRO A 451 -2.50 11.11 6.89
C PRO A 451 -3.09 11.50 5.54
N ARG A 452 -2.27 12.09 4.67
CA ARG A 452 -2.67 12.45 3.32
C ARG A 452 -2.35 11.32 2.36
N PHE A 453 -3.32 10.96 1.54
CA PHE A 453 -3.10 9.96 0.51
C PHE A 453 -3.72 10.35 -0.82
N THR A 454 -3.13 9.85 -1.89
CA THR A 454 -3.62 10.01 -3.26
C THR A 454 -4.02 8.65 -3.80
N VAL A 455 -5.25 8.56 -4.27
CA VAL A 455 -5.73 7.40 -5.02
C VAL A 455 -5.63 7.75 -6.50
N SER A 456 -5.01 6.86 -7.26
CA SER A 456 -4.79 7.03 -8.70
C SER A 456 -5.33 5.84 -9.46
N VAL A 457 -6.04 6.10 -10.56
CA VAL A 457 -6.42 5.08 -11.55
C VAL A 457 -5.33 5.04 -12.61
N ILE A 458 -4.74 3.85 -12.79
CA ILE A 458 -3.64 3.63 -13.73
C ILE A 458 -4.05 2.66 -14.83
N LEU A 459 -3.61 2.95 -16.05
CA LEU A 459 -3.81 2.08 -17.21
C LEU A 459 -2.75 0.97 -17.23
N ALA A 460 -3.10 -0.17 -16.62
CA ALA A 460 -2.18 -1.29 -16.45
C ALA A 460 -2.11 -2.22 -17.66
N ASN A 461 -3.18 -2.31 -18.46
CA ASN A 461 -3.23 -3.21 -19.62
C ASN A 461 -3.79 -2.51 -20.86
N ARG A 462 -2.89 -1.83 -21.61
CA ARG A 462 -3.22 -1.21 -22.91
C ARG A 462 -3.77 -2.22 -23.93
N PRO A 463 -3.22 -3.43 -24.09
CA PRO A 463 -3.77 -4.42 -25.03
C PRO A 463 -5.25 -4.75 -24.78
N LEU A 464 -5.67 -4.86 -23.52
CA LEU A 464 -7.08 -5.11 -23.17
C LEU A 464 -7.98 -3.90 -23.49
N LEU A 465 -7.51 -2.67 -23.27
CA LEU A 465 -8.24 -1.46 -23.65
C LEU A 465 -8.55 -1.47 -25.17
N TYR A 466 -7.57 -1.82 -25.98
CA TYR A 466 -7.69 -1.84 -27.44
C TYR A 466 -8.24 -3.15 -28.01
N ALA A 467 -8.58 -4.16 -27.20
CA ALA A 467 -8.93 -5.49 -27.69
C ALA A 467 -10.22 -5.50 -28.55
N ARG A 468 -11.27 -4.82 -28.08
CA ARG A 468 -12.54 -4.69 -28.81
C ARG A 468 -12.38 -3.93 -30.11
N GLN A 469 -11.58 -2.86 -30.07
CA GLN A 469 -11.31 -2.04 -31.25
C GLN A 469 -10.47 -2.79 -32.28
N ARG A 470 -9.46 -3.55 -31.84
CA ARG A 470 -8.65 -4.39 -32.73
C ARG A 470 -9.51 -5.42 -33.46
N GLN A 471 -10.50 -6.01 -32.81
CA GLN A 471 -11.46 -6.90 -33.48
C GLN A 471 -12.26 -6.18 -34.56
N LEU A 472 -12.81 -5.00 -34.26
CA LEU A 472 -13.52 -4.19 -35.25
C LEU A 472 -12.62 -3.78 -36.41
N GLN A 473 -11.38 -3.37 -36.14
CA GLN A 473 -10.39 -3.03 -37.16
C GLN A 473 -10.03 -4.23 -38.04
N LEU A 474 -9.95 -5.44 -37.47
CA LEU A 474 -9.75 -6.66 -38.25
C LEU A 474 -10.96 -6.98 -39.14
N ILE A 475 -12.19 -6.84 -38.60
CA ILE A 475 -13.42 -7.05 -39.36
C ILE A 475 -13.52 -6.04 -40.51
N PHE A 476 -13.42 -4.73 -40.23
CA PHE A 476 -13.44 -3.68 -41.26
C PHE A 476 -12.29 -3.82 -42.25
N GLY A 477 -11.08 -4.08 -41.76
CA GLY A 477 -9.90 -4.33 -42.61
C GLY A 477 -10.13 -5.51 -43.55
N SER A 478 -10.71 -6.60 -43.07
CA SER A 478 -11.08 -7.75 -43.91
C SER A 478 -12.18 -7.41 -44.92
N LEU A 479 -13.19 -6.62 -44.54
CA LEU A 479 -14.26 -6.20 -45.43
C LEU A 479 -13.73 -5.29 -46.56
N ILE A 480 -12.86 -4.34 -46.23
CA ILE A 480 -12.18 -3.46 -47.18
C ILE A 480 -11.28 -4.29 -48.09
N GLY A 481 -10.51 -5.23 -47.53
CA GLY A 481 -9.67 -6.16 -48.29
C GLY A 481 -10.49 -6.98 -49.28
N LEU A 482 -11.62 -7.55 -48.85
CA LEU A 482 -12.52 -8.32 -49.69
C LEU A 482 -13.14 -7.46 -50.82
N SER A 483 -13.58 -6.25 -50.48
CA SER A 483 -14.12 -5.29 -51.46
C SER A 483 -13.07 -4.89 -52.50
N THR A 484 -11.84 -4.63 -52.07
CA THR A 484 -10.70 -4.32 -52.94
C THR A 484 -10.43 -5.46 -53.91
N ILE A 485 -10.37 -6.69 -53.42
CA ILE A 485 -10.17 -7.90 -54.24
C ILE A 485 -11.31 -8.03 -55.25
N SER A 486 -12.56 -7.87 -54.83
CA SER A 486 -13.73 -7.94 -55.71
C SER A 486 -13.70 -6.88 -56.82
N ALA A 487 -13.34 -5.63 -56.48
CA ALA A 487 -13.19 -4.54 -57.44
C ALA A 487 -12.05 -4.80 -58.44
N LEU A 488 -10.92 -5.32 -57.98
CA LEU A 488 -9.81 -5.71 -58.85
C LEU A 488 -10.23 -6.82 -59.83
N ILE A 489 -10.94 -7.84 -59.34
CA ILE A 489 -11.49 -8.91 -60.20
C ILE A 489 -12.43 -8.32 -61.25
N GLY A 490 -13.36 -7.44 -60.84
CA GLY A 490 -14.28 -6.75 -61.74
C GLY A 490 -13.56 -5.89 -62.78
N PHE A 491 -12.53 -5.15 -62.37
CA PHE A 491 -11.70 -4.33 -63.26
C PHE A 491 -10.94 -5.18 -64.29
N PHE A 492 -10.32 -6.29 -63.87
CA PHE A 492 -9.65 -7.22 -64.77
C PHE A 492 -10.61 -7.89 -65.75
N ALA A 493 -11.81 -8.26 -65.30
CA ALA A 493 -12.85 -8.80 -66.17
C ALA A 493 -13.32 -7.77 -67.22
N ALA A 494 -13.50 -6.51 -66.82
CA ALA A 494 -13.85 -5.41 -67.72
C ALA A 494 -12.74 -5.13 -68.75
N LEU A 495 -11.47 -5.09 -68.32
CA LEU A 495 -10.29 -4.99 -69.18
C LEU A 495 -10.28 -6.09 -70.26
N ARG A 496 -10.51 -7.34 -69.85
CA ARG A 496 -10.54 -8.50 -70.76
C ARG A 496 -11.69 -8.40 -71.75
N SER A 497 -12.88 -8.03 -71.28
CA SER A 497 -14.06 -7.85 -72.14
C SER A 497 -13.85 -6.75 -73.18
N PHE A 498 -13.31 -5.59 -72.75
CA PHE A 498 -13.02 -4.47 -73.64
C PHE A 498 -12.01 -4.85 -74.73
N ARG A 499 -10.91 -5.54 -74.37
CA ARG A 499 -9.93 -6.05 -75.35
C ARG A 499 -10.58 -6.98 -76.37
N ARG A 500 -11.47 -7.88 -75.92
CA ARG A 500 -12.20 -8.81 -76.79
C ARG A 500 -13.16 -8.09 -77.74
N GLN A 501 -13.90 -7.10 -77.25
CA GLN A 501 -14.78 -6.27 -78.10
C GLN A 501 -14.01 -5.44 -79.11
N HIS A 502 -12.85 -4.90 -78.72
CA HIS A 502 -11.99 -4.13 -79.61
C HIS A 502 -11.47 -5.00 -80.77
N GLN A 503 -10.99 -6.20 -80.47
CA GLN A 503 -10.60 -7.20 -81.49
C GLN A 503 -11.76 -7.59 -82.43
N LEU A 504 -12.97 -7.79 -81.89
CA LEU A 504 -14.15 -8.11 -82.69
C LEU A 504 -14.54 -6.96 -83.64
N ASN A 505 -14.45 -5.72 -83.16
CA ASN A 505 -14.72 -4.55 -83.99
C ASN A 505 -13.65 -4.36 -85.07
N GLU A 506 -12.37 -4.60 -84.77
CA GLU A 506 -11.32 -4.60 -85.78
C GLU A 506 -11.57 -5.67 -86.86
N MET A 507 -11.90 -6.91 -86.45
CA MET A 507 -12.25 -7.97 -87.40
C MET A 507 -13.46 -7.62 -88.26
N LYS A 508 -14.54 -7.06 -87.68
CA LYS A 508 -15.69 -6.58 -88.45
C LYS A 508 -15.32 -5.48 -89.43
N SER A 509 -14.53 -4.50 -88.99
CA SER A 509 -14.10 -3.39 -89.83
C SER A 509 -13.21 -3.89 -90.99
N ASN A 510 -12.29 -4.82 -90.71
CA ASN A 510 -11.44 -5.44 -91.71
C ASN A 510 -12.26 -6.27 -92.70
N PHE A 511 -13.25 -7.03 -92.23
CA PHE A 511 -14.17 -7.78 -93.09
C PHE A 511 -14.96 -6.85 -94.01
N VAL A 512 -15.58 -5.80 -93.48
CA VAL A 512 -16.34 -4.83 -94.29
C VAL A 512 -15.44 -4.14 -95.31
N SER A 513 -14.23 -3.77 -94.91
CA SER A 513 -13.24 -3.17 -95.82
C SER A 513 -12.81 -4.14 -96.92
N SER A 514 -12.50 -5.40 -96.57
CA SER A 514 -12.09 -6.44 -97.52
C SER A 514 -13.19 -6.76 -98.53
N VAL A 515 -14.41 -7.04 -98.06
CA VAL A 515 -15.57 -7.33 -98.92
C VAL A 515 -15.87 -6.13 -99.82
N SER A 516 -15.84 -4.90 -99.30
CA SER A 516 -16.07 -3.70 -100.11
C SER A 516 -15.01 -3.53 -101.20
N HIS A 517 -13.76 -3.92 -100.95
CA HIS A 517 -12.68 -3.81 -101.91
C HIS A 517 -12.77 -4.89 -103.00
N GLU A 518 -13.16 -6.12 -102.62
CA GLU A 518 -13.33 -7.23 -103.56
C GLU A 518 -14.58 -7.10 -104.43
N LEU A 519 -15.65 -6.46 -103.95
CA LEU A 519 -16.88 -6.23 -104.73
C LEU A 519 -16.79 -5.05 -105.71
N ARG A 520 -15.89 -4.08 -105.47
CA ARG A 520 -15.83 -2.84 -106.27
C ARG A 520 -15.39 -3.09 -107.72
N ALA A 521 -14.36 -3.92 -107.91
CA ALA A 521 -13.85 -4.27 -109.23
C ALA A 521 -14.85 -5.07 -110.10
N PRO A 522 -15.49 -6.16 -109.62
CA PRO A 522 -16.46 -6.92 -110.40
C PRO A 522 -17.72 -6.10 -110.73
N ILE A 523 -18.23 -5.30 -109.79
CA ILE A 523 -19.38 -4.40 -110.07
C ILE A 523 -19.02 -3.36 -111.13
N ALA A 524 -17.82 -2.78 -111.09
CA ALA A 524 -17.35 -1.87 -112.12
C ALA A 524 -17.23 -2.57 -113.49
N SER A 525 -16.79 -3.83 -113.52
CA SER A 525 -16.70 -4.66 -114.73
C SER A 525 -18.08 -4.94 -115.34
N VAL A 526 -19.04 -5.42 -114.54
CA VAL A 526 -20.44 -5.65 -114.96
C VAL A 526 -21.06 -4.38 -115.52
N ARG A 527 -20.87 -3.25 -114.80
CA ARG A 527 -21.39 -1.95 -115.23
C ARG A 527 -20.79 -1.52 -116.57
N LEU A 528 -19.48 -1.66 -116.75
CA LEU A 528 -18.80 -1.27 -117.98
C LEU A 528 -19.24 -2.14 -119.18
N MET A 529 -19.42 -3.44 -118.97
CA MET A 529 -19.98 -4.35 -119.96
C MET A 529 -21.43 -3.96 -120.34
N ALA A 530 -22.26 -3.62 -119.36
CA ALA A 530 -23.64 -3.17 -119.58
C ALA A 530 -23.72 -1.83 -120.33
N GLU A 531 -22.91 -0.82 -119.95
CA GLU A 531 -22.86 0.49 -120.62
C GLU A 531 -22.38 0.37 -122.08
N ASN A 532 -21.49 -0.57 -122.39
CA ASN A 532 -21.03 -0.80 -123.76
C ASN A 532 -22.12 -1.42 -124.66
N LEU A 533 -22.96 -2.30 -124.10
CA LEU A 533 -24.13 -2.84 -124.79
C LEU A 533 -25.21 -1.76 -125.01
N GLU A 534 -25.52 -0.97 -123.98
CA GLU A 534 -26.52 0.12 -124.04
C GLU A 534 -26.18 1.16 -125.12
N ARG A 535 -24.90 1.56 -125.21
CA ARG A 535 -24.45 2.59 -126.15
C ARG A 535 -24.28 2.10 -127.59
N GLY A 536 -24.64 0.85 -127.90
CA GLY A 536 -24.50 0.28 -129.25
C GLY A 536 -23.06 0.17 -129.74
N LYS A 537 -22.05 0.21 -128.85
CA LYS A 537 -20.63 0.10 -129.23
C LYS A 537 -20.25 -1.29 -129.76
N ILE A 538 -21.13 -2.28 -129.57
CA ILE A 538 -20.96 -3.66 -130.04
C ILE A 538 -22.09 -3.95 -131.02
N ALA A 539 -21.79 -3.92 -132.31
CA ALA A 539 -22.78 -4.10 -133.39
C ALA A 539 -22.95 -5.56 -133.83
N GLU A 540 -21.97 -6.43 -133.56
CA GLU A 540 -22.04 -7.87 -133.88
C GLU A 540 -22.89 -8.62 -132.85
N SER A 541 -23.93 -9.32 -133.34
CA SER A 541 -24.85 -10.12 -132.50
C SER A 541 -24.13 -11.20 -131.69
N GLU A 542 -23.09 -11.82 -132.25
CA GLU A 542 -22.31 -12.85 -131.56
C GLU A 542 -21.55 -12.30 -130.33
N LYS A 543 -20.92 -11.12 -130.46
CA LYS A 543 -20.22 -10.45 -129.36
C LYS A 543 -21.16 -9.89 -128.29
N GLN A 544 -22.39 -9.51 -128.66
CA GLN A 544 -23.39 -9.10 -127.67
C GLN A 544 -23.77 -10.26 -126.74
N ASN A 545 -23.93 -11.46 -127.31
CA ASN A 545 -24.25 -12.67 -126.54
C ASN A 545 -23.11 -13.06 -125.58
N ASP A 546 -21.85 -12.87 -125.99
CA ASP A 546 -20.69 -13.04 -125.12
C ASP A 546 -20.68 -12.08 -123.93
N TYR A 547 -21.03 -10.81 -124.14
CA TYR A 547 -21.13 -9.82 -123.05
C TYR A 547 -22.27 -10.16 -122.07
N PHE A 548 -23.43 -10.60 -122.56
CA PHE A 548 -24.49 -11.09 -121.68
C PHE A 548 -24.02 -12.30 -120.85
N ARG A 549 -23.30 -13.23 -121.47
CA ARG A 549 -22.72 -14.39 -120.79
C ARG A 549 -21.69 -13.98 -119.74
N PHE A 550 -20.81 -13.03 -120.03
CA PHE A 550 -19.80 -12.53 -119.08
C PHE A 550 -20.42 -11.75 -117.91
N ILE A 551 -21.46 -10.94 -118.15
CA ILE A 551 -22.21 -10.28 -117.08
C ILE A 551 -22.86 -11.31 -116.15
N VAL A 552 -23.54 -12.32 -116.72
CA VAL A 552 -24.17 -13.39 -115.92
C VAL A 552 -23.12 -14.19 -115.15
N GLN A 553 -21.97 -14.46 -115.76
CA GLN A 553 -20.87 -15.17 -115.11
C GLN A 553 -20.29 -14.37 -113.94
N GLU A 554 -20.07 -13.07 -114.11
CA GLU A 554 -19.53 -12.19 -113.07
C GLU A 554 -20.53 -12.01 -111.92
N CYS A 555 -21.84 -11.88 -112.22
CA CYS A 555 -22.90 -11.84 -111.21
C CYS A 555 -23.09 -13.16 -110.44
N ARG A 556 -22.77 -14.32 -111.04
CA ARG A 556 -22.78 -15.62 -110.33
C ARG A 556 -21.56 -15.85 -109.44
N ARG A 557 -20.45 -15.13 -109.72
CA ARG A 557 -19.21 -15.22 -108.95
C ARG A 557 -19.27 -14.39 -107.66
N LEU A 558 -20.01 -13.28 -107.69
CA LEU A 558 -20.36 -12.44 -106.54
C LEU A 558 -21.39 -13.14 -105.65
#